data_AF-A0A673KIA9-F1
#
_entry.id   AF-A0A673KIA9-F1
#
_cell.length_a   1.000
_cell.length_b   1.000
_cell.length_c   1.000
_cell.angle_alpha   90.00
_cell.angle_beta   90.00
_cell.angle_gamma   90.00
#
_symmetry.space_group_name_H-M   'P 1'
#
loop_
_entity.id
_entity.type
_entity.pdbx_description
1 polymer ?
#
loop_
_entity_poly.entity_id
_entity_poly.type
_entity_poly.pdbx_seq_one_letter_code
_entity_poly.pdbx_strand_id
1 'polypeptide(L)'
;MPLFNENMYIFPLQKDSSINGGCIFIEIMLENNYTAWMSVHYVGWYIGFTKRGRPRRGPNTLPNQRDVHFMKRFPPGEQPDLQSCSFTTVSKRSKRVQQTSTAPPPLQ
;
A
#
# COMPACT_ATOMS: atom_id res chain seq x y z
N MET A 1 -27.96 -2.72 -2.33
CA MET A 1 -27.46 -2.01 -3.53
C MET A 1 -26.64 -0.82 -3.05
N PRO A 2 -25.33 -0.95 -2.80
CA PRO A 2 -24.54 0.21 -2.44
C PRO A 2 -24.25 1.02 -3.70
N LEU A 3 -24.44 2.33 -3.56
CA LEU A 3 -24.39 3.34 -4.59
C LEU A 3 -23.03 3.34 -5.29
N PHE A 4 -23.06 3.27 -6.62
CA PHE A 4 -21.96 3.63 -7.50
C PHE A 4 -21.65 5.12 -7.31
N ASN A 5 -20.80 5.43 -6.34
CA ASN A 5 -20.37 6.81 -6.10
C ASN A 5 -19.31 7.18 -7.16
N GLU A 6 -19.76 7.77 -8.27
CA GLU A 6 -19.31 9.01 -8.94
C GLU A 6 -17.85 9.48 -8.73
N ASN A 7 -16.86 8.60 -8.67
CA ASN A 7 -15.43 8.95 -8.68
C ASN A 7 -14.62 7.86 -9.37
N MET A 8 -15.08 7.48 -10.57
CA MET A 8 -14.30 6.71 -11.54
C MET A 8 -13.14 7.60 -12.04
N TYR A 9 -12.16 7.86 -11.17
CA TYR A 9 -10.91 8.50 -11.55
C TYR A 9 -10.11 7.48 -12.35
N ILE A 10 -10.44 7.41 -13.64
CA ILE A 10 -9.51 7.02 -14.69
C ILE A 10 -8.29 7.92 -14.49
N PHE A 11 -7.20 7.36 -13.96
CA PHE A 11 -5.91 8.02 -14.12
C PHE A 11 -5.78 8.36 -15.60
N PRO A 12 -5.51 9.62 -15.98
CA PRO A 12 -5.17 9.94 -17.35
C PRO A 12 -3.77 9.38 -17.60
N LEU A 13 -3.66 8.05 -17.72
CA LEU A 13 -2.61 7.46 -18.52
C LEU A 13 -2.93 7.94 -19.92
N GLN A 14 -2.09 8.87 -20.37
CA GLN A 14 -1.87 9.31 -21.74
C GLN A 14 -2.74 8.53 -22.73
N LYS A 15 -3.64 9.22 -23.44
CA LYS A 15 -4.46 8.66 -24.52
C LYS A 15 -3.54 8.06 -25.58
N ASP A 16 -3.16 6.82 -25.36
CA ASP A 16 -2.55 5.98 -26.35
C ASP A 16 -3.70 5.16 -26.95
N SER A 17 -3.75 5.14 -28.27
CA SER A 17 -4.81 4.50 -29.05
C SER A 17 -4.71 2.98 -29.00
N SER A 18 -4.62 2.40 -27.80
CA SER A 18 -4.80 0.97 -27.60
C SER A 18 -6.29 0.69 -27.57
N ILE A 19 -6.82 0.37 -28.75
CA ILE A 19 -8.16 -0.14 -29.04
C ILE A 19 -8.56 -1.36 -28.17
N ASN A 20 -7.65 -1.92 -27.37
CA ASN A 20 -7.79 -3.22 -26.70
C ASN A 20 -8.15 -3.16 -25.20
N GLY A 21 -8.57 -2.01 -24.64
CA GLY A 21 -9.08 -1.94 -23.25
C GLY A 21 -8.09 -2.30 -22.13
N GLY A 22 -6.83 -2.58 -22.46
CA GLY A 22 -5.79 -2.98 -21.50
C GLY A 22 -5.34 -1.88 -20.54
N CYS A 23 -5.73 -0.63 -20.79
CA CYS A 23 -5.39 0.53 -19.96
C CYS A 23 -6.52 0.94 -19.00
N ILE A 24 -7.59 0.15 -18.90
CA ILE A 24 -8.73 0.45 -18.04
C ILE A 24 -8.64 -0.37 -16.75
N PHE A 25 -8.73 0.30 -15.61
CA PHE A 25 -8.64 -0.30 -14.28
C PHE A 25 -9.80 0.16 -13.39
N ILE A 26 -10.27 -0.75 -12.54
CA ILE A 26 -11.29 -0.51 -11.51
C ILE A 26 -10.57 -0.15 -10.21
N GLU A 27 -10.94 0.98 -9.61
CA GLU A 27 -10.53 1.33 -8.26
C GLU A 27 -11.32 0.51 -7.23
N ILE A 28 -10.62 -0.17 -6.34
CA ILE A 28 -11.21 -1.00 -5.28
C ILE A 28 -10.73 -0.47 -3.93
N MET A 29 -11.69 -0.15 -3.07
CA MET A 29 -11.44 0.10 -1.65
C MET A 29 -11.38 -1.24 -0.93
N LEU A 30 -10.22 -1.56 -0.38
CA LEU A 30 -10.01 -2.79 0.37
C LEU A 30 -10.47 -2.64 1.81
N GLU A 31 -10.73 -3.76 2.47
CA GLU A 31 -11.16 -3.81 3.88
C GLU A 31 -10.17 -3.17 4.86
N ASN A 32 -8.90 -3.08 4.48
CA ASN A 32 -7.83 -2.48 5.28
C ASN A 32 -7.63 -0.97 5.02
N ASN A 33 -8.58 -0.31 4.34
CA ASN A 33 -8.55 1.11 3.97
C ASN A 33 -7.44 1.50 2.99
N TYR A 34 -6.87 0.52 2.26
CA TYR A 34 -6.00 0.80 1.12
C TYR A 34 -6.79 0.77 -0.19
N THR A 35 -6.23 1.40 -1.21
CA THR A 35 -6.76 1.36 -2.57
C THR A 35 -5.98 0.36 -3.40
N ALA A 36 -6.67 -0.43 -4.22
CA ALA A 36 -6.07 -1.28 -5.25
C ALA A 36 -6.69 -0.96 -6.62
N TRP A 37 -5.96 -1.26 -7.69
CA TRP A 37 -6.45 -1.10 -9.06
C TRP A 37 -6.39 -2.42 -9.81
N MET A 38 -7.55 -2.91 -10.24
CA MET A 38 -7.70 -4.18 -10.95
C MET A 38 -7.96 -3.94 -12.43
N SER A 39 -7.33 -4.70 -13.32
CA SER A 39 -7.60 -4.60 -14.76
C SER A 39 -9.05 -5.00 -15.08
N VAL A 40 -9.71 -4.23 -15.95
CA VAL A 40 -11.02 -4.60 -16.52
C VAL A 40 -10.88 -5.77 -17.49
N HIS A 41 -9.83 -5.74 -18.32
CA HIS A 41 -9.59 -6.76 -19.34
C HIS A 41 -9.06 -8.08 -18.76
N TYR A 42 -8.22 -8.00 -17.72
CA TYR A 42 -7.66 -9.17 -17.03
C TYR A 42 -8.15 -9.22 -15.58
N VAL A 43 -9.37 -9.73 -15.39
CA VAL A 43 -10.01 -9.78 -14.07
C VAL A 43 -9.15 -10.54 -13.06
N GLY A 44 -9.00 -9.97 -11.86
CA GLY A 44 -8.17 -10.51 -10.80
C GLY A 44 -6.68 -10.14 -10.91
N TRP A 45 -6.25 -9.42 -11.96
CA TRP A 45 -4.90 -8.86 -12.03
C TRP A 45 -4.88 -7.45 -11.48
N TYR A 46 -3.97 -7.19 -10.56
CA TYR A 46 -3.81 -5.91 -9.88
C TYR A 46 -2.51 -5.24 -10.30
N ILE A 47 -2.52 -3.91 -10.30
CA ILE A 47 -1.29 -3.12 -10.31
C ILE A 47 -0.55 -3.41 -9.01
N GLY A 48 0.77 -3.61 -9.08
CA GLY A 48 1.56 -3.83 -7.88
C GLY A 48 3.06 -3.66 -8.09
N PHE A 49 3.75 -3.30 -7.01
CA PHE A 49 5.20 -3.16 -6.97
C PHE A 49 5.78 -3.89 -5.77
N THR A 50 6.84 -4.68 -6.01
CA THR A 50 7.62 -5.29 -4.95
C THR A 50 8.14 -4.24 -3.97
N LYS A 51 8.59 -4.67 -2.78
CA LYS A 51 9.23 -3.78 -1.79
C LYS A 51 10.43 -2.97 -2.32
N ARG A 52 11.04 -3.42 -3.43
CA ARG A 52 12.15 -2.71 -4.11
C ARG A 52 11.67 -1.78 -5.23
N GLY A 53 10.37 -1.55 -5.37
CA GLY A 53 9.77 -0.71 -6.41
C GLY A 53 9.69 -1.37 -7.80
N ARG A 54 10.05 -2.65 -7.95
CA ARG A 54 9.92 -3.35 -9.24
C ARG A 54 8.46 -3.73 -9.52
N PRO A 55 7.97 -3.58 -10.76
CA PRO A 55 6.60 -3.96 -11.12
C PRO A 55 6.37 -5.47 -10.92
N ARG A 56 5.14 -5.82 -10.54
CA ARG A 56 4.66 -7.21 -10.43
C ARG A 56 3.96 -7.64 -11.71
N ARG A 57 4.03 -8.94 -12.03
CA ARG A 57 3.23 -9.54 -13.11
C ARG A 57 1.81 -9.77 -12.58
N GLY A 58 0.79 -9.37 -13.36
CA GLY A 58 -0.63 -9.49 -12.99
C GLY A 58 -1.05 -10.88 -12.47
N PRO A 59 -0.71 -12.00 -13.13
CA PRO A 59 -1.04 -13.34 -12.64
C PRO A 59 -0.52 -13.67 -11.23
N ASN A 60 0.50 -12.93 -10.75
CA ASN A 60 1.12 -13.16 -9.45
C ASN A 60 0.63 -12.16 -8.39
N THR A 61 -0.46 -11.45 -8.65
CA THR A 61 -1.04 -10.46 -7.74
C THR A 61 -2.32 -10.98 -7.11
N LEU A 62 -2.53 -10.67 -5.84
CA LEU A 62 -3.73 -11.01 -5.07
C LEU A 62 -4.12 -9.82 -4.18
N PRO A 63 -5.41 -9.60 -3.91
CA PRO A 63 -5.89 -8.40 -3.20
C PRO A 63 -5.38 -8.31 -1.74
N ASN A 64 -4.99 -9.41 -1.13
CA ASN A 64 -4.46 -9.44 0.24
C ASN A 64 -2.95 -9.16 0.33
N GLN A 65 -2.24 -8.99 -0.79
CA GLN A 65 -0.81 -8.73 -0.81
C GLN A 65 -0.51 -7.24 -0.67
N ARG A 66 0.48 -6.88 0.17
CA ARG A 66 0.82 -5.46 0.41
C ARG A 66 1.42 -4.75 -0.81
N ASP A 67 1.98 -5.50 -1.75
CA ASP A 67 2.57 -4.94 -2.98
C ASP A 67 1.52 -4.42 -3.97
N VAL A 68 0.24 -4.69 -3.77
CA VAL A 68 -0.87 -4.13 -4.55
C VAL A 68 -1.66 -3.06 -3.81
N HIS A 69 -1.23 -2.70 -2.60
CA HIS A 69 -1.90 -1.71 -1.74
C HIS A 69 -1.28 -0.33 -1.95
N PHE A 70 -2.11 0.64 -2.32
CA PHE A 70 -1.69 2.01 -2.57
C PHE A 70 -2.41 2.99 -1.67
N MET A 71 -1.77 4.14 -1.48
CA MET A 71 -2.39 5.32 -0.88
C MET A 71 -2.36 6.44 -1.92
N LYS A 72 -3.54 7.03 -2.20
CA LYS A 72 -3.62 8.22 -3.05
C LYS A 72 -2.94 9.39 -2.32
N ARG A 73 -2.09 10.11 -3.04
CA ARG A 73 -1.39 11.30 -2.55
C ARG A 73 -1.76 12.49 -3.42
N PHE A 74 -1.87 13.66 -2.81
CA PHE A 74 -1.91 14.91 -3.56
C PHE A 74 -0.59 15.12 -4.28
N PRO A 75 -0.61 15.75 -5.47
CA PRO A 75 0.62 16.18 -6.10
C PRO A 75 1.37 17.15 -5.16
N PRO A 76 2.71 17.21 -5.23
CA PRO A 76 3.48 18.15 -4.43
C PRO A 76 2.99 19.59 -4.65
N GLY A 77 2.70 20.32 -3.57
CA GLY A 77 2.23 21.71 -3.62
C GLY A 77 0.72 21.91 -3.63
N GLU A 78 -0.07 20.84 -3.78
CA GLU A 78 -1.55 20.88 -3.74
C GLU A 78 -2.11 20.18 -2.50
N GLN A 79 -1.30 20.01 -1.45
CA GLN A 79 -1.84 19.46 -0.21
C GLN A 79 -2.91 20.42 0.33
N PRO A 80 -4.15 19.95 0.55
CA PRO A 80 -5.13 20.74 1.29
C PRO A 80 -4.56 21.00 2.69
N ASP A 81 -4.98 22.12 3.31
CA ASP A 81 -4.66 22.47 4.69
C ASP A 81 -5.30 21.46 5.66
N LEU A 82 -4.77 20.24 5.64
CA LEU A 82 -5.14 19.17 6.53
C LEU A 82 -4.32 19.37 7.80
N GLN A 83 -5.06 19.62 8.88
CA GLN A 83 -4.58 19.64 10.25
C GLN A 83 -3.48 18.59 10.43
N SER A 84 -2.29 19.06 10.80
CA SER A 84 -1.10 18.26 11.02
C SER A 84 -1.43 17.03 11.87
N CYS A 85 -1.50 15.86 11.24
CA CYS A 85 -1.52 14.61 11.98
C CYS A 85 -0.14 14.45 12.63
N SER A 86 -0.07 14.64 13.94
CA SER A 86 1.14 14.48 14.73
C SER A 86 1.50 13.00 14.86
N PHE A 87 2.35 12.49 13.96
CA PHE A 87 2.98 11.20 14.16
C PHE A 87 4.02 11.33 15.28
N THR A 88 3.70 10.81 16.46
CA THR A 88 4.70 10.64 17.51
C THR A 88 5.71 9.58 17.04
N THR A 89 6.96 10.01 16.80
CA THR A 89 8.01 9.05 16.48
C THR A 89 8.24 8.17 17.70
N VAL A 90 8.05 6.85 17.55
CA VAL A 90 8.44 5.90 18.60
C VAL A 90 9.96 6.00 18.72
N SER A 91 10.44 6.60 19.82
CA SER A 91 11.87 6.72 20.09
C SER A 91 12.49 5.32 20.15
N LYS A 92 13.66 5.18 19.54
CA LYS A 92 14.39 3.91 19.43
C LYS A 92 14.53 3.29 20.82
N ARG A 93 13.89 2.13 21.02
CA ARG A 93 14.04 1.29 22.22
C ARG A 93 15.54 1.07 22.48
N SER A 94 16.02 1.63 23.58
CA SER A 94 17.42 1.54 24.01
C SER A 94 17.85 0.07 24.18
N LYS A 95 19.12 -0.20 23.86
CA LYS A 95 19.77 -1.51 23.96
C LYS A 95 19.56 -2.07 25.38
N ARG A 96 19.04 -3.29 25.47
CA ARG A 96 18.99 -4.08 26.71
C ARG A 96 20.43 -4.33 27.17
N VAL A 97 20.82 -3.70 28.29
CA VAL A 97 22.06 -3.97 29.00
C VAL A 97 22.05 -5.44 29.43
N GLN A 98 23.05 -6.22 29.02
CA GLN A 98 23.30 -7.56 29.54
C GLN A 98 23.67 -7.42 31.03
N GLN A 99 22.82 -7.92 31.92
CA GLN A 99 23.21 -8.17 33.30
C GLN A 99 23.87 -9.55 33.34
N THR A 100 25.19 -9.57 33.43
CA THR A 100 25.93 -10.71 33.99
C THR A 100 25.60 -10.75 35.48
N SER A 101 24.83 -11.74 35.93
CA SER A 101 24.73 -12.07 37.35
C SER A 101 25.42 -13.41 37.58
N THR A 102 26.39 -13.31 38.48
CA THR A 102 27.31 -14.32 38.99
C THR A 102 26.55 -15.53 39.58
N ALA A 103 27.06 -16.74 39.33
CA ALA A 103 26.52 -17.98 39.89
C ALA A 103 26.60 -18.00 41.43
N PRO A 104 25.61 -18.57 42.15
CA PRO A 104 25.68 -18.70 43.60
C PRO A 104 26.61 -19.86 44.03
N PRO A 105 27.25 -19.78 45.22
CA PRO A 105 28.17 -20.81 45.71
C PRO A 105 27.43 -22.09 46.14
N PRO A 106 28.11 -23.26 46.17
CA PRO A 106 27.48 -24.53 46.51
C PRO A 106 27.17 -24.61 48.01
N LEU A 107 26.01 -25.20 48.33
CA LEU A 107 25.58 -25.48 49.69
C LEU A 107 26.36 -26.71 50.22
N GLN A 108 26.87 -26.59 51.45
CA GLN A 108 27.36 -27.71 52.27
C GLN A 108 26.20 -28.49 52.87
#